data_AF-A0A9D9N3L1-F1
#
_entry.id   AF-A0A9D9N3L1-F1
#
_cell.length_a   1.000
_cell.length_b   1.000
_cell.length_c   1.000
_cell.angle_alpha   90.00
_cell.angle_beta   90.00
_cell.angle_gamma   90.00
#
_symmetry.space_group_name_H-M   'P 1'
#
loop_
_entity.id
_entity.type
_entity.pdbx_description
1 polymer ?
#
loop_
_entity_poly.entity_id
_entity_poly.type
_entity_poly.pdbx_seq_one_letter_code
_entity_poly.pdbx_strand_id
1 'polypeptide(L)'
;MKKAFFTLAVALLAATGAWAQTTFTAENLKYKVTDETTHTVELTGYVTKPTGTLTIPATVTNESTEYSVTSIGSSAFSWCSQLTAVTIPEGVATIGSSAFESCSSLTAVTIPASVTNIGSWVFDYCSALTAIHVAEGNTAYSSEDGVLFNKDKTTLVCYPIGKTETTYTVPATVTTIETSAFEDCTALTQVTLPEGLTNISNMSFEGCAALAQINLPNSLTSIANRAFYGCTSLTEVTLPDGLTKIEFYTFYDCSALEKVTLPEGITYIGNEAFKNCSALTEMTVLATTPPTLGTDVFLNVSRTIPVYVPAASLAAYQAAAVWNEFNLQAIGTTGLPTAVMPESIRMHGGLLHNPQQLHLTLYDMQGRQVYSGTDATVSQPAGVYVLRCAGASGKVVF
;
A
#
# COMPACT_ATOMS: atom_id res chain seq x y z
N MET A 1 -59.43 59.92 -0.52
CA MET A 1 -59.01 59.72 0.89
C MET A 1 -58.63 58.27 1.08
N LYS A 2 -57.44 58.04 1.62
CA LYS A 2 -56.93 56.83 2.29
C LYS A 2 -57.09 55.48 1.58
N LYS A 3 -56.05 55.10 0.83
CA LYS A 3 -55.63 53.70 0.69
C LYS A 3 -54.98 53.28 2.02
N ALA A 4 -55.51 52.23 2.65
CA ALA A 4 -54.87 51.56 3.77
C ALA A 4 -54.36 50.20 3.30
N PHE A 5 -53.07 49.97 3.52
CA PHE A 5 -52.37 48.72 3.35
C PHE A 5 -52.94 47.67 4.31
N PHE A 6 -53.17 46.45 3.82
CA PHE A 6 -53.11 45.25 4.64
C PHE A 6 -52.25 44.21 3.92
N THR A 7 -51.10 43.98 4.51
CA THR A 7 -50.15 42.91 4.28
C THR A 7 -50.83 41.55 4.40
N LEU A 8 -50.70 40.71 3.38
CA LEU A 8 -50.81 39.26 3.54
C LEU A 8 -49.48 38.64 3.10
N ALA A 9 -48.69 38.24 4.08
CA ALA A 9 -47.51 37.41 3.89
C ALA A 9 -47.98 36.03 3.42
N VAL A 10 -47.57 35.61 2.22
CA VAL A 10 -47.61 34.21 1.82
C VAL A 10 -46.20 33.68 2.00
N ALA A 11 -46.02 32.95 3.11
CA ALA A 11 -44.83 32.17 3.38
C ALA A 11 -44.80 30.93 2.45
N LEU A 12 -43.61 30.70 1.90
CA LEU A 12 -43.01 29.43 1.47
C LEU A 12 -43.94 28.20 1.33
N LEU A 13 -44.01 27.68 0.11
CA LEU A 13 -43.59 26.31 -0.14
C LEU A 13 -42.41 26.35 -1.12
N ALA A 14 -41.19 26.30 -0.61
CA ALA A 14 -40.05 25.89 -1.40
C ALA A 14 -40.24 24.39 -1.69
N ALA A 15 -40.63 24.07 -2.92
CA ALA A 15 -40.52 22.71 -3.40
C ALA A 15 -39.04 22.33 -3.39
N THR A 16 -38.65 21.43 -2.51
CA THR A 16 -37.36 20.73 -2.57
C THR A 16 -37.40 19.78 -3.76
N GLY A 17 -37.37 20.34 -4.97
CA GLY A 17 -36.98 19.60 -6.15
C GLY A 17 -35.46 19.44 -6.08
N ALA A 18 -34.98 18.21 -6.08
CA ALA A 18 -33.61 17.95 -6.48
C ALA A 18 -33.50 18.40 -7.94
N TRP A 19 -33.04 19.64 -8.17
CA TRP A 19 -32.75 20.11 -9.52
C TRP A 19 -31.66 19.19 -10.07
N ALA A 20 -31.95 18.49 -11.17
CA ALA A 20 -30.94 17.75 -11.88
C ALA A 20 -29.81 18.71 -12.24
N GLN A 21 -28.56 18.41 -11.85
CA GLN A 21 -27.44 19.28 -12.17
C GLN A 21 -27.29 19.41 -13.69
N THR A 22 -27.10 20.65 -14.16
CA THR A 22 -26.92 20.97 -15.57
C THR A 22 -25.72 20.21 -16.13
N THR A 23 -25.91 19.51 -17.26
CA THR A 23 -24.82 18.84 -18.00
C THR A 23 -24.84 19.27 -19.45
N PHE A 24 -23.66 19.32 -20.08
CA PHE A 24 -23.53 19.68 -21.49
C PHE A 24 -22.28 19.05 -22.10
N THR A 25 -22.16 19.13 -23.42
CA THR A 25 -20.98 18.66 -24.15
C THR A 25 -20.38 19.79 -24.95
N ALA A 26 -19.05 19.81 -25.02
CA ALA A 26 -18.29 20.75 -25.84
C ALA A 26 -16.95 20.10 -26.20
N GLU A 27 -16.48 20.31 -27.43
CA GLU A 27 -15.15 19.82 -27.86
C GLU A 27 -14.92 18.32 -27.59
N ASN A 28 -15.94 17.49 -27.83
CA ASN A 28 -15.93 16.04 -27.58
C ASN A 28 -15.83 15.63 -26.08
N LEU A 29 -15.96 16.57 -25.16
CA LEU A 29 -15.92 16.35 -23.72
C LEU A 29 -17.30 16.59 -23.08
N LYS A 30 -17.54 15.94 -21.95
CA LYS A 30 -18.80 16.00 -21.16
C LYS A 30 -18.56 16.74 -19.86
N TYR A 31 -19.41 17.71 -19.57
CA TYR A 31 -19.28 18.58 -18.40
C TYR A 31 -20.55 18.56 -17.55
N LYS A 32 -20.35 18.80 -16.26
CA LYS A 32 -21.41 18.97 -15.26
C LYS A 32 -21.16 20.28 -14.53
N VAL A 33 -22.15 21.17 -14.50
CA VAL A 33 -22.06 22.42 -13.75
C VAL A 33 -22.03 22.10 -12.26
N THR A 34 -20.96 22.53 -11.60
CA THR A 34 -20.75 22.36 -10.16
C THR A 34 -21.27 23.55 -9.37
N ASP A 35 -21.18 24.76 -9.94
CA ASP A 35 -21.71 25.98 -9.35
C ASP A 35 -22.07 26.99 -10.46
N GLU A 36 -23.35 27.33 -10.53
CA GLU A 36 -23.93 28.31 -11.47
C GLU A 36 -23.55 29.76 -11.11
N THR A 37 -23.19 30.05 -9.86
CA THR A 37 -22.85 31.41 -9.40
C THR A 37 -21.40 31.75 -9.71
N THR A 38 -20.51 30.78 -9.50
CA THR A 38 -19.07 30.93 -9.78
C THR A 38 -18.69 30.46 -11.19
N HIS A 39 -19.66 29.96 -11.95
CA HIS A 39 -19.50 29.35 -13.27
C HIS A 39 -18.36 28.32 -13.29
N THR A 40 -18.50 27.27 -12.47
CA THR A 40 -17.54 26.17 -12.45
C THR A 40 -18.15 24.87 -12.96
N VAL A 41 -17.32 24.04 -13.57
CA VAL A 41 -17.71 22.71 -14.06
C VAL A 41 -16.72 21.62 -13.64
N GLU A 42 -17.24 20.40 -13.58
CA GLU A 42 -16.51 19.14 -13.55
C GLU A 42 -16.50 18.53 -14.95
N LEU A 43 -15.32 18.10 -15.41
CA LEU A 43 -15.15 17.28 -16.59
C LEU A 43 -15.46 15.81 -16.26
N THR A 44 -16.59 15.32 -16.74
CA THR A 44 -17.14 13.99 -16.39
C THR A 44 -16.81 12.89 -17.41
N GLY A 45 -16.18 13.26 -18.53
CA GLY A 45 -15.66 12.31 -19.51
C GLY A 45 -15.77 12.82 -20.94
N TYR A 46 -16.05 11.91 -21.87
CA TYR A 46 -15.99 12.18 -23.30
C TYR A 46 -17.22 11.70 -24.07
N VAL A 47 -17.45 12.25 -25.26
CA VAL A 47 -18.47 11.81 -26.21
C VAL A 47 -17.93 10.64 -27.05
N THR A 48 -16.76 10.81 -27.65
CA THR A 48 -16.00 9.77 -28.35
C THR A 48 -14.66 9.55 -27.65
N LYS A 49 -14.25 8.28 -27.55
CA LYS A 49 -13.07 7.86 -26.78
C LYS A 49 -11.81 8.56 -27.30
N PRO A 50 -11.07 9.31 -26.46
CA PRO A 50 -9.89 10.02 -26.91
C PRO A 50 -8.78 9.05 -27.32
N THR A 51 -7.99 9.47 -28.31
CA THR A 51 -6.82 8.75 -28.83
C THR A 51 -5.69 9.74 -29.05
N GLY A 52 -4.43 9.33 -28.88
CA GLY A 52 -3.28 10.23 -28.99
C GLY A 52 -3.24 11.24 -27.84
N THR A 53 -3.06 12.51 -28.14
CA THR A 53 -2.96 13.57 -27.13
C THR A 53 -4.33 14.18 -26.82
N LEU A 54 -4.66 14.32 -25.53
CA LEU A 54 -5.81 15.07 -25.04
C LEU A 54 -5.33 16.36 -24.36
N THR A 55 -5.90 17.49 -24.77
CA THR A 55 -5.77 18.75 -24.04
C THR A 55 -7.11 19.06 -23.39
N ILE A 56 -7.15 19.11 -22.07
CA ILE A 56 -8.35 19.54 -21.33
C ILE A 56 -8.38 21.07 -21.35
N PRO A 57 -9.48 21.72 -21.78
CA PRO A 57 -9.54 23.17 -21.81
C PRO A 57 -9.70 23.74 -20.38
N ALA A 58 -9.09 24.90 -20.10
CA ALA A 58 -9.20 25.56 -18.80
C ALA A 58 -10.60 26.17 -18.59
N THR A 59 -11.23 26.62 -19.67
CA THR A 59 -12.61 27.12 -19.69
C THR A 59 -13.41 26.46 -20.81
N VAL A 60 -14.73 26.42 -20.65
CA VAL A 60 -15.64 25.89 -21.66
C VAL A 60 -16.92 26.72 -21.68
N THR A 61 -17.46 27.00 -22.86
CA THR A 61 -18.71 27.77 -23.00
C THR A 61 -19.90 26.84 -23.14
N ASN A 62 -20.94 27.06 -22.32
CA ASN A 62 -22.27 26.51 -22.53
C ASN A 62 -23.22 27.65 -22.89
N GLU A 63 -23.79 27.60 -24.10
CA GLU A 63 -24.56 28.69 -24.71
C GLU A 63 -23.79 30.02 -24.77
N SER A 64 -23.98 30.91 -23.79
CA SER A 64 -23.33 32.22 -23.69
C SER A 64 -22.55 32.44 -22.40
N THR A 65 -22.52 31.43 -21.54
CA THR A 65 -21.82 31.47 -20.25
C THR A 65 -20.54 30.67 -20.34
N GLU A 66 -19.41 31.30 -20.00
CA GLU A 66 -18.12 30.63 -19.86
C GLU A 66 -17.98 30.05 -18.45
N TYR A 67 -17.60 28.77 -18.38
CA TYR A 67 -17.34 28.05 -17.15
C TYR A 67 -15.87 27.68 -17.01
N SER A 68 -15.31 27.79 -15.81
CA SER A 68 -13.98 27.28 -15.49
C SER A 68 -14.01 25.79 -15.18
N VAL A 69 -13.10 25.01 -15.76
CA VAL A 69 -12.95 23.58 -15.47
C VAL A 69 -12.13 23.43 -14.19
N THR A 70 -12.77 22.99 -13.11
CA THR A 70 -12.15 22.95 -11.77
C THR A 70 -11.91 21.54 -11.25
N SER A 71 -12.51 20.52 -11.85
CA SER A 71 -12.26 19.12 -11.51
C SER A 71 -12.37 18.19 -12.72
N ILE A 72 -11.66 17.07 -12.63
CA ILE A 72 -11.86 15.89 -13.47
C ILE A 72 -12.59 14.87 -12.62
N GLY A 73 -13.77 14.44 -13.04
CA GLY A 73 -14.61 13.51 -12.30
C GLY A 73 -14.03 12.09 -12.24
N SER A 74 -14.53 11.30 -11.30
CA SER A 74 -14.13 9.89 -11.17
C SER A 74 -14.39 9.12 -12.47
N SER A 75 -13.44 8.27 -12.86
CA SER A 75 -13.47 7.46 -14.08
C SER A 75 -13.67 8.23 -15.41
N ALA A 76 -13.52 9.57 -15.43
CA ALA A 76 -13.83 10.40 -16.61
C ALA A 76 -13.10 9.94 -17.89
N PHE A 77 -11.86 9.46 -17.76
CA PHE A 77 -11.04 8.93 -18.84
C PHE A 77 -10.58 7.48 -18.57
N SER A 78 -11.25 6.76 -17.66
CA SER A 78 -10.94 5.34 -17.43
C SER A 78 -11.08 4.54 -18.74
N TRP A 79 -10.21 3.56 -18.91
CA TRP A 79 -10.07 2.70 -20.09
C TRP A 79 -9.69 3.42 -21.38
N CYS A 80 -9.20 4.66 -21.37
CA CYS A 80 -8.71 5.36 -22.57
C CYS A 80 -7.36 4.80 -23.06
N SER A 81 -7.32 3.52 -23.42
CA SER A 81 -6.12 2.74 -23.74
C SER A 81 -5.27 3.24 -24.91
N GLN A 82 -5.78 4.16 -25.74
CA GLN A 82 -5.06 4.78 -26.86
C GLN A 82 -4.64 6.24 -26.56
N LEU A 83 -4.93 6.75 -25.36
CA LEU A 83 -4.48 8.05 -24.92
C LEU A 83 -2.98 7.96 -24.59
N THR A 84 -2.16 8.74 -25.28
CA THR A 84 -0.69 8.72 -25.14
C THR A 84 -0.15 9.84 -24.27
N ALA A 85 -0.89 10.95 -24.18
CA ALA A 85 -0.56 12.12 -23.36
C ALA A 85 -1.84 12.87 -22.96
N VAL A 86 -1.85 13.46 -21.77
CA VAL A 86 -2.89 14.38 -21.31
C VAL A 86 -2.27 15.66 -20.79
N THR A 87 -2.83 16.80 -21.21
CA THR A 87 -2.54 18.12 -20.65
C THR A 87 -3.69 18.52 -19.74
N ILE A 88 -3.42 18.60 -18.44
CA ILE A 88 -4.35 19.11 -17.42
C ILE A 88 -4.06 20.60 -17.25
N PRO A 89 -5.06 21.49 -17.39
CA PRO A 89 -4.84 22.93 -17.28
C PRO A 89 -4.73 23.38 -15.81
N GLU A 90 -4.05 24.50 -15.60
CA GLU A 90 -4.15 25.24 -14.34
C GLU A 90 -5.61 25.65 -14.09
N GLY A 91 -6.03 25.64 -12.83
CA GLY A 91 -7.41 25.84 -12.39
C GLY A 91 -8.12 24.54 -12.01
N VAL A 92 -7.65 23.39 -12.49
CA VAL A 92 -8.11 22.09 -12.00
C VAL A 92 -7.55 21.85 -10.60
N ALA A 93 -8.44 21.74 -9.62
CA ALA A 93 -8.11 21.51 -8.21
C ALA A 93 -8.20 20.03 -7.81
N THR A 94 -9.04 19.24 -8.49
CA THR A 94 -9.32 17.84 -8.13
C THR A 94 -9.26 16.91 -9.35
N ILE A 95 -8.59 15.77 -9.18
CA ILE A 95 -8.63 14.62 -10.10
C ILE A 95 -9.31 13.47 -9.36
N GLY A 96 -10.51 13.08 -9.80
CA GLY A 96 -11.33 12.06 -9.15
C GLY A 96 -10.76 10.65 -9.27
N SER A 97 -11.23 9.74 -8.41
CA SER A 97 -10.74 8.35 -8.38
C SER A 97 -10.86 7.67 -9.74
N SER A 98 -9.85 6.87 -10.09
CA SER A 98 -9.79 6.13 -11.36
C SER A 98 -9.90 7.00 -12.62
N ALA A 99 -9.69 8.32 -12.54
CA ALA A 99 -9.90 9.24 -13.66
C ALA A 99 -9.14 8.84 -14.93
N PHE A 100 -7.93 8.29 -14.81
CA PHE A 100 -7.11 7.81 -15.94
C PHE A 100 -6.76 6.32 -15.83
N GLU A 101 -7.47 5.55 -15.01
CA GLU A 101 -7.28 4.11 -14.87
C GLU A 101 -7.29 3.41 -16.25
N SER A 102 -6.43 2.43 -16.45
CA SER A 102 -6.32 1.66 -17.70
C SER A 102 -6.07 2.50 -18.96
N CYS A 103 -5.47 3.69 -18.81
CA CYS A 103 -4.89 4.44 -19.94
C CYS A 103 -3.54 3.83 -20.34
N SER A 104 -3.55 2.59 -20.85
CA SER A 104 -2.34 1.77 -21.06
C SER A 104 -1.31 2.30 -22.06
N SER A 105 -1.63 3.33 -22.85
CA SER A 105 -0.67 4.01 -23.73
C SER A 105 -0.13 5.33 -23.15
N LEU A 106 -0.62 5.78 -22.00
CA LEU A 106 -0.22 7.04 -21.39
C LEU A 106 1.20 6.93 -20.85
N THR A 107 2.11 7.76 -21.34
CA THR A 107 3.56 7.61 -21.07
C THR A 107 4.08 8.50 -19.94
N ALA A 108 3.52 9.70 -19.82
CA ALA A 108 3.81 10.65 -18.76
C ALA A 108 2.61 11.59 -18.53
N VAL A 109 2.54 12.16 -17.34
CA VAL A 109 1.53 13.16 -16.95
C VAL A 109 2.18 14.25 -16.10
N THR A 110 1.71 15.48 -16.25
CA THR A 110 2.07 16.59 -15.36
C THR A 110 0.86 16.99 -14.52
N ILE A 111 1.05 17.00 -13.20
CA ILE A 111 0.10 17.50 -12.21
C ILE A 111 0.32 19.03 -12.07
N PRO A 112 -0.65 19.88 -12.46
CA PRO A 112 -0.54 21.34 -12.39
C PRO A 112 -0.38 21.86 -10.96
N ALA A 113 0.04 23.13 -10.82
CA ALA A 113 0.24 23.75 -9.50
C ALA A 113 -1.08 23.89 -8.73
N SER A 114 -2.21 24.04 -9.45
CA SER A 114 -3.55 24.16 -8.86
C SER A 114 -4.12 22.88 -8.25
N VAL A 115 -3.58 21.69 -8.57
CA VAL A 115 -4.15 20.42 -8.08
C VAL A 115 -3.83 20.25 -6.60
N THR A 116 -4.89 20.17 -5.79
CA THR A 116 -4.82 19.96 -4.35
C THR A 116 -5.37 18.60 -3.90
N ASN A 117 -6.02 17.86 -4.79
CA ASN A 117 -6.60 16.55 -4.49
C ASN A 117 -6.51 15.58 -5.68
N ILE A 118 -5.98 14.39 -5.42
CA ILE A 118 -5.87 13.27 -6.34
C ILE A 118 -6.55 12.07 -5.66
N GLY A 119 -7.59 11.53 -6.29
CA GLY A 119 -8.30 10.36 -5.80
C GLY A 119 -7.49 9.08 -5.91
N SER A 120 -8.01 8.00 -5.33
CA SER A 120 -7.40 6.67 -5.42
C SER A 120 -7.44 6.13 -6.86
N TRP A 121 -6.47 5.28 -7.21
CA TRP A 121 -6.44 4.52 -8.46
C TRP A 121 -6.39 5.36 -9.75
N VAL A 122 -6.02 6.65 -9.66
CA VAL A 122 -6.06 7.58 -10.80
C VAL A 122 -5.25 7.09 -12.00
N PHE A 123 -4.12 6.43 -11.77
CA PHE A 123 -3.21 5.94 -12.81
C PHE A 123 -3.05 4.41 -12.81
N ASP A 124 -3.96 3.67 -12.16
CA ASP A 124 -3.91 2.22 -12.14
C ASP A 124 -3.92 1.63 -13.54
N TYR A 125 -3.21 0.52 -13.73
CA TYR A 125 -3.09 -0.18 -15.01
C TYR A 125 -2.61 0.70 -16.19
N CYS A 126 -2.01 1.87 -15.93
CA CYS A 126 -1.34 2.69 -16.95
C CYS A 126 0.04 2.10 -17.28
N SER A 127 0.07 0.94 -17.95
CA SER A 127 1.28 0.13 -18.13
C SER A 127 2.42 0.79 -18.92
N ALA A 128 2.15 1.87 -19.67
CA ALA A 128 3.19 2.65 -20.35
C ALA A 128 3.68 3.86 -19.52
N LEU A 129 3.08 4.15 -18.37
CA LEU A 129 3.36 5.35 -17.59
C LEU A 129 4.71 5.21 -16.88
N THR A 130 5.67 6.03 -17.28
CA THR A 130 7.05 5.99 -16.76
C THR A 130 7.36 7.15 -15.83
N ALA A 131 6.56 8.23 -15.88
CA ALA A 131 6.78 9.41 -15.07
C ALA A 131 5.48 10.17 -14.76
N ILE A 132 5.37 10.60 -13.51
CA ILE A 132 4.43 11.61 -13.04
C ILE A 132 5.25 12.80 -12.58
N HIS A 133 5.05 13.95 -13.22
CA HIS A 133 5.69 15.20 -12.85
C HIS A 133 4.70 16.07 -12.09
N VAL A 134 5.18 16.80 -11.08
CA VAL A 134 4.40 17.83 -10.40
C VAL A 134 4.99 19.18 -10.73
N ALA A 135 4.13 20.12 -11.18
CA ALA A 135 4.53 21.46 -11.54
C ALA A 135 5.12 22.23 -10.34
N GLU A 136 6.07 23.13 -10.63
CA GLU A 136 6.62 24.03 -9.62
C GLU A 136 5.49 24.87 -9.00
N GLY A 137 5.55 25.07 -7.68
CA GLY A 137 4.53 25.83 -6.95
C GLY A 137 3.33 25.02 -6.48
N ASN A 138 3.18 23.74 -6.88
CA ASN A 138 2.15 22.88 -6.28
C ASN A 138 2.36 22.79 -4.75
N THR A 139 1.30 23.03 -3.99
CA THR A 139 1.33 23.09 -2.52
C THR A 139 0.92 21.78 -1.84
N ALA A 140 0.34 20.82 -2.57
CA ALA A 140 -0.20 19.57 -2.04
C ALA A 140 0.64 18.34 -2.41
N TYR A 141 1.30 18.36 -3.56
CA TYR A 141 2.06 17.25 -4.13
C TYR A 141 3.48 17.65 -4.51
N SER A 142 4.32 16.65 -4.70
CA SER A 142 5.66 16.76 -5.26
C SER A 142 6.00 15.51 -6.07
N SER A 143 7.01 15.59 -6.93
CA SER A 143 7.53 14.42 -7.64
C SER A 143 9.05 14.35 -7.54
N GLU A 144 9.60 13.15 -7.50
CA GLU A 144 11.04 12.87 -7.57
C GLU A 144 11.25 11.62 -8.42
N ASP A 145 12.16 11.68 -9.39
CA ASP A 145 12.45 10.58 -10.33
C ASP A 145 11.21 9.97 -11.03
N GLY A 146 10.21 10.82 -11.26
CA GLY A 146 8.93 10.46 -11.88
C GLY A 146 7.92 9.81 -10.92
N VAL A 147 8.25 9.65 -9.64
CA VAL A 147 7.36 9.09 -8.61
C VAL A 147 6.58 10.22 -7.94
N LEU A 148 5.28 9.99 -7.70
CA LEU A 148 4.37 10.97 -7.10
C LEU A 148 4.35 10.83 -5.57
N PHE A 149 4.46 11.96 -4.89
CA PHE A 149 4.37 12.07 -3.44
C PHE A 149 3.43 13.21 -3.04
N ASN A 150 3.02 13.24 -1.78
CA ASN A 150 2.52 14.48 -1.19
C ASN A 150 3.64 15.53 -1.10
N LYS A 151 3.29 16.77 -0.75
CA LYS A 151 4.22 17.91 -0.78
C LYS A 151 5.47 17.68 0.06
N ASP A 152 5.29 17.15 1.27
CA ASP A 152 6.35 16.94 2.24
C ASP A 152 7.10 15.61 2.05
N LYS A 153 6.73 14.81 1.04
CA LYS A 153 7.23 13.45 0.79
C LYS A 153 7.13 12.54 2.01
N THR A 154 6.06 12.68 2.79
CA THR A 154 5.70 11.75 3.87
C THR A 154 4.79 10.63 3.39
N THR A 155 4.17 10.79 2.22
CA THR A 155 3.33 9.78 1.57
C THR A 155 3.82 9.55 0.14
N LEU A 156 4.13 8.31 -0.19
CA LEU A 156 4.31 7.87 -1.58
C LEU A 156 2.93 7.54 -2.14
N VAL A 157 2.50 8.31 -3.13
CA VAL A 157 1.14 8.29 -3.68
C VAL A 157 1.06 7.30 -4.84
N CYS A 158 2.02 7.35 -5.78
CA CYS A 158 2.02 6.47 -6.94
C CYS A 158 3.43 6.32 -7.52
N TYR A 159 3.85 5.08 -7.69
CA TYR A 159 5.00 4.67 -8.50
C TYR A 159 4.49 4.28 -9.90
N PRO A 160 5.01 4.90 -10.98
CA PRO A 160 4.55 4.59 -12.33
C PRO A 160 4.87 3.15 -12.75
N ILE A 161 3.84 2.37 -13.09
CA ILE A 161 3.93 0.93 -13.43
C ILE A 161 4.84 0.65 -14.64
N GLY A 162 4.94 1.59 -15.58
CA GLY A 162 5.77 1.46 -16.78
C GLY A 162 7.27 1.67 -16.55
N LYS A 163 7.69 2.05 -15.33
CA LYS A 163 9.12 2.11 -14.96
C LYS A 163 9.77 0.73 -15.08
N THR A 164 11.01 0.70 -15.53
CA THR A 164 11.73 -0.54 -15.88
C THR A 164 12.88 -0.87 -14.94
N GLU A 165 13.14 0.03 -13.99
CA GLU A 165 14.08 -0.16 -12.90
C GLU A 165 13.64 -1.35 -12.04
N THR A 166 14.60 -2.18 -11.66
CA THR A 166 14.34 -3.40 -10.87
C THR A 166 14.41 -3.17 -9.38
N THR A 167 14.93 -2.03 -8.93
CA THR A 167 15.05 -1.70 -7.51
C THR A 167 14.59 -0.28 -7.27
N TYR A 168 13.95 -0.06 -6.12
CA TYR A 168 13.57 1.29 -5.70
C TYR A 168 13.82 1.49 -4.20
N THR A 169 14.43 2.63 -3.85
CA THR A 169 14.60 3.05 -2.46
C THR A 169 13.60 4.14 -2.13
N VAL A 170 12.67 3.85 -1.24
CA VAL A 170 11.67 4.81 -0.78
C VAL A 170 12.39 5.86 0.11
N PRO A 171 12.16 7.18 -0.10
CA PRO A 171 12.82 8.23 0.69
C PRO A 171 12.57 8.10 2.20
N ALA A 172 13.58 8.44 3.01
CA ALA A 172 13.54 8.31 4.47
C ALA A 172 12.43 9.13 5.17
N THR A 173 11.89 10.15 4.49
CA THR A 173 10.79 10.98 4.99
C THR A 173 9.43 10.29 4.91
N VAL A 174 9.31 9.24 4.10
CA VAL A 174 8.03 8.56 3.86
C VAL A 174 7.62 7.75 5.08
N THR A 175 6.44 8.08 5.62
CA THR A 175 5.80 7.36 6.72
C THR A 175 4.63 6.49 6.24
N THR A 176 4.13 6.72 5.02
CA THR A 176 2.96 6.02 4.46
C THR A 176 3.17 5.67 2.99
N ILE A 177 2.85 4.42 2.62
CA ILE A 177 2.65 4.00 1.24
C ILE A 177 1.14 3.93 0.99
N GLU A 178 0.66 4.68 -0.01
CA GLU A 178 -0.77 4.82 -0.29
C GLU A 178 -1.36 3.57 -0.98
N THR A 179 -2.70 3.52 -1.05
CA THR A 179 -3.45 2.45 -1.71
C THR A 179 -2.97 2.30 -3.15
N SER A 180 -2.64 1.07 -3.56
CA SER A 180 -2.18 0.72 -4.91
C SER A 180 -0.91 1.45 -5.38
N ALA A 181 -0.12 2.05 -4.47
CA ALA A 181 1.01 2.89 -4.86
C ALA A 181 2.08 2.18 -5.71
N PHE A 182 2.26 0.87 -5.54
CA PHE A 182 3.11 -0.01 -6.38
C PHE A 182 2.32 -1.16 -7.02
N GLU A 183 0.99 -1.06 -7.15
CA GLU A 183 0.20 -2.13 -7.77
C GLU A 183 0.75 -2.47 -9.17
N ASP A 184 0.86 -3.77 -9.47
CA ASP A 184 1.35 -4.32 -10.73
C ASP A 184 2.75 -3.83 -11.18
N CYS A 185 3.60 -3.36 -10.25
CA CYS A 185 4.99 -3.01 -10.52
C CYS A 185 5.86 -4.25 -10.77
N THR A 186 5.58 -4.95 -11.87
CA THR A 186 6.14 -6.26 -12.25
C THR A 186 7.62 -6.24 -12.62
N ALA A 187 8.24 -5.06 -12.76
CA ALA A 187 9.69 -4.94 -12.95
C ALA A 187 10.48 -4.95 -11.63
N LEU A 188 9.88 -4.51 -10.52
CA LEU A 188 10.57 -4.36 -9.24
C LEU A 188 10.84 -5.74 -8.61
N THR A 189 12.12 -6.05 -8.41
CA THR A 189 12.58 -7.23 -7.68
C THR A 189 12.88 -6.94 -6.22
N GLN A 190 13.17 -5.68 -5.88
CA GLN A 190 13.42 -5.23 -4.52
C GLN A 190 12.90 -3.81 -4.29
N VAL A 191 12.28 -3.60 -3.14
CA VAL A 191 11.94 -2.26 -2.64
C VAL A 191 12.54 -2.08 -1.24
N THR A 192 13.35 -1.05 -1.07
CA THR A 192 13.91 -0.68 0.24
C THR A 192 12.98 0.31 0.91
N LEU A 193 12.39 -0.11 2.03
CA LEU A 193 11.49 0.69 2.87
C LEU A 193 12.27 1.45 3.96
N PRO A 194 11.86 2.67 4.33
CA PRO A 194 12.56 3.43 5.37
C PRO A 194 12.12 2.99 6.77
N GLU A 195 13.03 3.05 7.74
CA GLU A 195 12.76 2.73 9.17
C GLU A 195 11.75 3.68 9.85
N GLY A 196 11.31 4.74 9.18
CA GLY A 196 10.23 5.63 9.63
C GLY A 196 8.85 5.24 9.10
N LEU A 197 8.74 4.19 8.27
CA LEU A 197 7.49 3.79 7.65
C LEU A 197 6.55 3.18 8.69
N THR A 198 5.34 3.72 8.81
CA THR A 198 4.35 3.30 9.81
C THR A 198 3.14 2.59 9.22
N ASN A 199 2.83 2.84 7.94
CA ASN A 199 1.63 2.33 7.28
C ASN A 199 1.89 1.87 5.84
N ILE A 200 1.42 0.67 5.50
CA ILE A 200 1.26 0.17 4.13
C ILE A 200 -0.24 -0.04 3.88
N SER A 201 -0.79 0.67 2.88
CA SER A 201 -2.22 0.71 2.60
C SER A 201 -2.70 -0.47 1.76
N ASN A 202 -3.99 -0.48 1.39
CA ASN A 202 -4.58 -1.60 0.66
C ASN A 202 -3.91 -1.74 -0.72
N MET A 203 -3.66 -2.98 -1.14
CA MET A 203 -3.17 -3.28 -2.49
C MET A 203 -1.81 -2.63 -2.84
N SER A 204 -1.08 -2.06 -1.86
CA SER A 204 0.10 -1.23 -2.14
C SER A 204 1.18 -1.92 -2.96
N PHE A 205 1.36 -3.24 -2.84
CA PHE A 205 2.25 -4.07 -3.67
C PHE A 205 1.50 -5.24 -4.32
N GLU A 206 0.17 -5.13 -4.52
CA GLU A 206 -0.60 -6.15 -5.23
C GLU A 206 -0.02 -6.36 -6.63
N GLY A 207 0.13 -7.61 -7.06
CA GLY A 207 0.63 -7.94 -8.39
C GLY A 207 2.10 -7.61 -8.67
N CYS A 208 2.90 -7.24 -7.66
CA CYS A 208 4.36 -7.09 -7.76
C CYS A 208 5.05 -8.46 -7.97
N ALA A 209 4.79 -9.11 -9.10
CA ALA A 209 5.10 -10.52 -9.34
C ALA A 209 6.60 -10.83 -9.33
N ALA A 210 7.47 -9.86 -9.63
CA ALA A 210 8.92 -10.02 -9.60
C ALA A 210 9.55 -9.70 -8.23
N LEU A 211 8.80 -9.12 -7.29
CA LEU A 211 9.30 -8.69 -5.99
C LEU A 211 9.73 -9.91 -5.17
N ALA A 212 11.04 -10.13 -5.10
CA ALA A 212 11.63 -11.29 -4.44
C ALA A 212 12.02 -11.00 -2.99
N GLN A 213 12.34 -9.74 -2.69
CA GLN A 213 12.78 -9.31 -1.36
C GLN A 213 12.12 -7.99 -0.95
N ILE A 214 11.56 -7.97 0.25
CA ILE A 214 11.12 -6.75 0.91
C ILE A 214 11.37 -6.83 2.41
N ASN A 215 12.10 -5.86 2.94
CA ASN A 215 12.38 -5.77 4.37
C ASN A 215 11.34 -4.86 5.00
N LEU A 216 10.45 -5.44 5.81
CA LEU A 216 9.42 -4.70 6.53
C LEU A 216 10.02 -4.09 7.81
N PRO A 217 10.07 -2.76 7.96
CA PRO A 217 10.69 -2.11 9.12
C PRO A 217 9.84 -2.29 10.38
N ASN A 218 10.49 -2.32 11.55
CA ASN A 218 9.83 -2.53 12.84
C ASN A 218 8.92 -1.36 13.28
N SER A 219 9.07 -0.19 12.64
CA SER A 219 8.19 0.97 12.80
C SER A 219 6.78 0.75 12.25
N LEU A 220 6.57 -0.26 11.40
CA LEU A 220 5.27 -0.54 10.82
C LEU A 220 4.25 -0.94 11.89
N THR A 221 3.14 -0.21 11.90
CA THR A 221 2.00 -0.46 12.78
C THR A 221 0.81 -1.05 12.05
N SER A 222 0.76 -0.93 10.71
CA SER A 222 -0.31 -1.47 9.88
C SER A 222 0.19 -1.94 8.51
N ILE A 223 -0.35 -3.08 8.07
CA ILE A 223 -0.26 -3.61 6.71
C ILE A 223 -1.69 -4.01 6.32
N ALA A 224 -2.26 -3.32 5.34
CA ALA A 224 -3.68 -3.46 5.02
C ALA A 224 -3.99 -4.64 4.08
N ASN A 225 -5.24 -4.72 3.64
CA ASN A 225 -5.75 -5.82 2.81
C ASN A 225 -5.00 -5.91 1.50
N ARG A 226 -4.70 -7.14 1.06
CA ARG A 226 -4.04 -7.42 -0.23
C ARG A 226 -2.69 -6.74 -0.43
N ALA A 227 -2.06 -6.21 0.62
CA ALA A 227 -0.84 -5.41 0.47
C ALA A 227 0.27 -6.12 -0.33
N PHE A 228 0.39 -7.45 -0.25
CA PHE A 228 1.33 -8.27 -1.02
C PHE A 228 0.61 -9.37 -1.83
N TYR A 229 -0.66 -9.16 -2.20
CA TYR A 229 -1.42 -10.11 -3.02
C TYR A 229 -0.67 -10.39 -4.33
N GLY A 230 -0.46 -11.66 -4.69
CA GLY A 230 0.15 -12.04 -5.96
C GLY A 230 1.63 -11.66 -6.10
N CYS A 231 2.35 -11.39 -4.99
CA CYS A 231 3.81 -11.27 -4.98
C CYS A 231 4.47 -12.65 -5.18
N THR A 232 4.33 -13.20 -6.38
CA THR A 232 4.65 -14.62 -6.69
C THR A 232 6.14 -14.97 -6.61
N SER A 233 7.05 -13.99 -6.63
CA SER A 233 8.49 -14.21 -6.44
C SER A 233 8.98 -14.03 -5.01
N LEU A 234 8.14 -13.55 -4.09
CA LEU A 234 8.54 -13.21 -2.72
C LEU A 234 8.88 -14.48 -1.93
N THR A 235 10.14 -14.63 -1.50
CA THR A 235 10.63 -15.89 -0.91
C THR A 235 10.59 -15.94 0.61
N GLU A 236 10.78 -14.81 1.27
CA GLU A 236 10.80 -14.72 2.74
C GLU A 236 10.18 -13.40 3.20
N VAL A 237 9.42 -13.47 4.30
CA VAL A 237 8.87 -12.29 4.98
C VAL A 237 9.01 -12.45 6.49
N THR A 238 9.68 -11.47 7.11
CA THR A 238 9.62 -11.26 8.55
C THR A 238 8.64 -10.13 8.86
N LEU A 239 7.56 -10.44 9.57
CA LEU A 239 6.57 -9.44 9.95
C LEU A 239 7.03 -8.58 11.14
N PRO A 240 6.82 -7.24 11.11
CA PRO A 240 7.17 -6.31 12.18
C PRO A 240 6.61 -6.68 13.55
N ASP A 241 7.40 -6.43 14.60
CA ASP A 241 7.07 -6.83 15.99
C ASP A 241 5.79 -6.14 16.52
N GLY A 242 5.46 -4.95 16.02
CA GLY A 242 4.29 -4.16 16.43
C GLY A 242 2.95 -4.60 15.82
N LEU A 243 2.93 -5.55 14.88
CA LEU A 243 1.68 -5.98 14.23
C LEU A 243 0.84 -6.88 15.12
N THR A 244 -0.45 -6.55 15.21
CA THR A 244 -1.44 -7.34 15.96
C THR A 244 -2.36 -8.15 15.07
N LYS A 245 -2.42 -7.82 13.77
CA LYS A 245 -3.26 -8.49 12.77
C LYS A 245 -2.55 -8.60 11.43
N ILE A 246 -2.89 -9.65 10.70
CA ILE A 246 -2.65 -9.80 9.26
C ILE A 246 -4.01 -9.73 8.62
N GLU A 247 -4.20 -8.79 7.69
CA GLU A 247 -5.49 -8.47 7.10
C GLU A 247 -5.90 -9.47 6.00
N PHE A 248 -7.06 -9.26 5.39
CA PHE A 248 -7.60 -10.16 4.37
C PHE A 248 -6.67 -10.20 3.15
N TYR A 249 -6.39 -11.41 2.66
CA TYR A 249 -5.61 -11.64 1.44
C TYR A 249 -4.18 -11.07 1.43
N THR A 250 -3.60 -10.67 2.58
CA THR A 250 -2.35 -9.90 2.62
C THR A 250 -1.20 -10.56 1.85
N PHE A 251 -1.00 -11.87 1.95
CA PHE A 251 0.01 -12.66 1.22
C PHE A 251 -0.62 -13.73 0.33
N TYR A 252 -1.86 -13.51 -0.13
CA TYR A 252 -2.54 -14.43 -1.04
C TYR A 252 -1.68 -14.64 -2.30
N ASP A 253 -1.50 -15.88 -2.72
CA ASP A 253 -0.75 -16.26 -3.94
C ASP A 253 0.71 -15.80 -3.96
N CYS A 254 1.32 -15.58 -2.79
CA CYS A 254 2.78 -15.52 -2.64
C CYS A 254 3.38 -16.92 -2.80
N SER A 255 3.30 -17.48 -4.02
CA SER A 255 3.54 -18.89 -4.30
C SER A 255 5.00 -19.34 -4.17
N ALA A 256 5.97 -18.40 -4.19
CA ALA A 256 7.38 -18.67 -3.87
C ALA A 256 7.75 -18.46 -2.39
N LEU A 257 6.80 -18.09 -1.52
CA LEU A 257 7.09 -17.83 -0.10
C LEU A 257 7.48 -19.12 0.60
N GLU A 258 8.77 -19.27 0.91
CA GLU A 258 9.35 -20.45 1.55
C GLU A 258 9.28 -20.38 3.08
N LYS A 259 9.39 -19.15 3.62
CA LYS A 259 9.49 -18.90 5.07
C LYS A 259 8.71 -17.67 5.48
N VAL A 260 8.00 -17.80 6.60
CA VAL A 260 7.32 -16.67 7.24
C VAL A 260 7.48 -16.73 8.75
N THR A 261 7.75 -15.56 9.35
CA THR A 261 7.85 -15.40 10.80
C THR A 261 6.82 -14.38 11.28
N LEU A 262 5.86 -14.84 12.09
CA LEU A 262 4.80 -14.00 12.68
C LEU A 262 5.21 -13.50 14.07
N PRO A 263 4.96 -12.22 14.42
CA PRO A 263 5.43 -11.60 15.66
C PRO A 263 4.66 -12.09 16.89
N GLU A 264 5.18 -11.82 18.09
CA GLU A 264 4.55 -12.21 19.36
C GLU A 264 3.15 -11.61 19.53
N GLY A 265 2.96 -10.37 19.08
CA GLY A 265 1.71 -9.62 19.23
C GLY A 265 0.57 -10.05 18.30
N ILE A 266 0.77 -11.00 17.38
CA ILE A 266 -0.26 -11.35 16.40
C ILE A 266 -1.44 -12.08 17.06
N THR A 267 -2.66 -11.57 16.84
CA THR A 267 -3.90 -12.10 17.45
C THR A 267 -4.92 -12.61 16.42
N TYR A 268 -4.82 -12.12 15.17
CA TYR A 268 -5.74 -12.45 14.10
C TYR A 268 -5.03 -12.56 12.75
N ILE A 269 -5.42 -13.55 11.95
CA ILE A 269 -4.98 -13.73 10.56
C ILE A 269 -6.23 -13.81 9.68
N GLY A 270 -6.37 -12.84 8.78
CA GLY A 270 -7.53 -12.64 7.92
C GLY A 270 -7.78 -13.75 6.90
N ASN A 271 -8.99 -13.76 6.34
CA ASN A 271 -9.39 -14.74 5.32
C ASN A 271 -8.36 -14.81 4.20
N GLU A 272 -8.01 -16.04 3.83
CA GLU A 272 -7.14 -16.36 2.70
C GLU A 272 -5.77 -15.67 2.73
N ALA A 273 -5.32 -15.16 3.89
CA ALA A 273 -4.12 -14.34 3.99
C ALA A 273 -2.83 -15.02 3.53
N PHE A 274 -2.73 -16.36 3.65
CA PHE A 274 -1.62 -17.17 3.16
C PHE A 274 -2.08 -18.27 2.20
N LYS A 275 -3.26 -18.09 1.57
CA LYS A 275 -3.77 -19.06 0.60
C LYS A 275 -2.83 -19.09 -0.61
N ASN A 276 -2.58 -20.29 -1.13
CA ASN A 276 -1.65 -20.56 -2.24
C ASN A 276 -0.17 -20.23 -1.96
N CYS A 277 0.24 -20.01 -0.70
CA CYS A 277 1.65 -20.00 -0.30
C CYS A 277 2.23 -21.43 -0.31
N SER A 278 2.23 -22.08 -1.47
CA SER A 278 2.47 -23.52 -1.63
C SER A 278 3.94 -23.92 -1.51
N ALA A 279 4.88 -22.97 -1.64
CA ALA A 279 6.30 -23.18 -1.41
C ALA A 279 6.72 -23.13 0.07
N LEU A 280 5.81 -22.81 1.00
CA LEU A 280 6.15 -22.76 2.42
C LEU A 280 6.77 -24.09 2.85
N THR A 281 7.98 -24.01 3.39
CA THR A 281 8.72 -25.17 3.92
C THR A 281 8.75 -25.17 5.43
N GLU A 282 8.60 -24.00 6.06
CA GLU A 282 8.51 -23.82 7.50
C GLU A 282 7.79 -22.52 7.85
N MET A 283 7.23 -22.46 9.05
CA MET A 283 6.65 -21.23 9.61
C MET A 283 7.05 -21.10 11.08
N THR A 284 7.35 -19.87 11.51
CA THR A 284 7.54 -19.54 12.92
C THR A 284 6.44 -18.60 13.38
N VAL A 285 5.76 -18.94 14.47
CA VAL A 285 4.71 -18.11 15.07
C VAL A 285 5.11 -17.81 16.51
N LEU A 286 5.49 -16.56 16.79
CA LEU A 286 5.96 -16.17 18.12
C LEU A 286 4.81 -15.89 19.10
N ALA A 287 3.56 -15.79 18.63
CA ALA A 287 2.42 -15.55 19.50
C ALA A 287 2.23 -16.66 20.54
N THR A 288 2.11 -16.24 21.80
CA THR A 288 1.95 -17.14 22.94
C THR A 288 0.55 -17.72 23.06
N THR A 289 -0.44 -17.10 22.41
CA THR A 289 -1.79 -17.63 22.21
C THR A 289 -2.00 -17.87 20.71
N PRO A 290 -2.55 -19.03 20.30
CA PRO A 290 -2.84 -19.30 18.89
C PRO A 290 -3.70 -18.19 18.28
N PRO A 291 -3.24 -17.51 17.21
CA PRO A 291 -4.02 -16.48 16.55
C PRO A 291 -5.33 -17.04 16.01
N THR A 292 -6.39 -16.23 16.11
CA THR A 292 -7.66 -16.55 15.47
C THR A 292 -7.53 -16.47 13.95
N LEU A 293 -8.10 -17.43 13.25
CA LEU A 293 -7.98 -17.55 11.80
C LEU A 293 -9.30 -17.21 11.11
N GLY A 294 -9.21 -16.49 10.00
CA GLY A 294 -10.28 -16.35 9.03
C GLY A 294 -10.54 -17.65 8.23
N THR A 295 -11.37 -17.57 7.21
CA THR A 295 -11.64 -18.68 6.30
C THR A 295 -10.42 -18.94 5.39
N ASP A 296 -10.08 -20.21 5.16
CA ASP A 296 -9.10 -20.67 4.17
C ASP A 296 -7.70 -20.02 4.28
N VAL A 297 -7.29 -19.55 5.47
CA VAL A 297 -6.01 -18.85 5.68
C VAL A 297 -4.83 -19.58 5.06
N PHE A 298 -4.75 -20.88 5.27
CA PHE A 298 -3.65 -21.75 4.83
C PHE A 298 -4.11 -22.77 3.78
N LEU A 299 -5.12 -22.44 2.97
CA LEU A 299 -5.53 -23.32 1.86
C LEU A 299 -4.36 -23.44 0.86
N ASN A 300 -4.08 -24.66 0.41
CA ASN A 300 -2.92 -25.02 -0.42
C ASN A 300 -1.53 -24.83 0.24
N VAL A 301 -1.47 -24.68 1.56
CA VAL A 301 -0.24 -24.80 2.34
C VAL A 301 -0.13 -26.22 2.89
N SER A 302 1.02 -26.87 2.70
CA SER A 302 1.23 -28.25 3.18
C SER A 302 1.11 -28.34 4.71
N ARG A 303 0.33 -29.31 5.19
CA ARG A 303 0.17 -29.58 6.62
C ARG A 303 1.35 -30.34 7.25
N THR A 304 2.31 -30.80 6.43
CA THR A 304 3.50 -31.51 6.92
C THR A 304 4.64 -30.59 7.30
N ILE A 305 4.57 -29.30 6.94
CA ILE A 305 5.62 -28.33 7.24
C ILE A 305 5.76 -28.16 8.76
N PRO A 306 6.98 -28.04 9.28
CA PRO A 306 7.18 -27.65 10.66
C PRO A 306 6.59 -26.26 10.92
N VAL A 307 5.79 -26.15 11.98
CA VAL A 307 5.33 -24.88 12.54
C VAL A 307 5.92 -24.73 13.93
N TYR A 308 6.85 -23.79 14.07
CA TYR A 308 7.56 -23.52 15.31
C TYR A 308 6.77 -22.52 16.17
N VAL A 309 6.44 -22.91 17.40
CA VAL A 309 5.69 -22.09 18.37
C VAL A 309 6.41 -22.05 19.72
N PRO A 310 6.20 -21.03 20.59
CA PRO A 310 6.79 -21.00 21.92
C PRO A 310 6.52 -22.29 22.68
N ALA A 311 7.55 -22.83 23.35
CA ALA A 311 7.45 -24.12 24.03
C ALA A 311 6.30 -24.16 25.06
N ALA A 312 6.08 -23.06 25.77
CA ALA A 312 4.98 -22.91 26.73
C ALA A 312 3.59 -22.90 26.07
N SER A 313 3.51 -22.58 24.78
CA SER A 313 2.28 -22.45 24.02
C SER A 313 1.94 -23.68 23.18
N LEU A 314 2.86 -24.65 23.07
CA LEU A 314 2.69 -25.83 22.22
C LEU A 314 1.35 -26.55 22.47
N ALA A 315 0.99 -26.76 23.74
CA ALA A 315 -0.27 -27.40 24.11
C ALA A 315 -1.51 -26.61 23.65
N ALA A 316 -1.44 -25.27 23.68
CA ALA A 316 -2.52 -24.41 23.19
C ALA A 316 -2.69 -24.51 21.67
N TYR A 317 -1.59 -24.53 20.91
CA TYR A 317 -1.63 -24.73 19.45
C TYR A 317 -2.15 -26.12 19.07
N GLN A 318 -1.79 -27.17 19.82
CA GLN A 318 -2.31 -28.52 19.61
C GLN A 318 -3.82 -28.65 19.86
N ALA A 319 -4.40 -27.76 20.66
CA ALA A 319 -5.84 -27.70 20.93
C ALA A 319 -6.61 -26.78 19.96
N ALA A 320 -5.91 -25.90 19.23
CA ALA A 320 -6.53 -24.93 18.33
C ALA A 320 -6.77 -25.54 16.94
N ALA A 321 -8.00 -25.35 16.42
CA ALA A 321 -8.37 -25.83 15.09
C ALA A 321 -7.46 -25.24 14.00
N VAL A 322 -7.24 -26.00 12.92
CA VAL A 322 -6.29 -25.73 11.82
C VAL A 322 -4.83 -25.77 12.28
N TRP A 323 -4.46 -25.11 13.39
CA TRP A 323 -3.12 -25.18 13.96
C TRP A 323 -2.72 -26.62 14.32
N ASN A 324 -3.65 -27.40 14.88
CA ASN A 324 -3.45 -28.81 15.21
C ASN A 324 -3.32 -29.75 14.01
N GLU A 325 -3.57 -29.27 12.78
CA GLU A 325 -3.36 -30.04 11.55
C GLU A 325 -1.90 -29.99 11.09
N PHE A 326 -1.10 -29.03 11.59
CA PHE A 326 0.30 -28.87 11.23
C PHE A 326 1.24 -29.75 12.07
N ASN A 327 2.45 -29.97 11.57
CA ASN A 327 3.57 -30.52 12.32
C ASN A 327 4.11 -29.48 13.32
N LEU A 328 3.43 -29.33 14.46
CA LEU A 328 3.79 -28.38 15.50
C LEU A 328 5.07 -28.78 16.24
N GLN A 329 6.00 -27.85 16.33
CA GLN A 329 7.27 -28.01 17.06
C GLN A 329 7.43 -26.89 18.08
N ALA A 330 7.86 -27.26 19.29
CA ALA A 330 8.30 -26.26 20.26
C ALA A 330 9.60 -25.60 19.78
N ILE A 331 9.66 -24.28 19.88
CA ILE A 331 10.91 -23.52 19.77
C ILE A 331 11.81 -23.96 20.93
N GLY A 332 12.83 -24.79 20.63
CA GLY A 332 13.81 -25.36 21.58
C GLY A 332 15.26 -25.17 21.12
N THR A 333 16.24 -25.34 22.01
CA THR A 333 17.67 -24.95 21.84
C THR A 333 18.40 -25.51 20.60
N THR A 334 17.79 -26.42 19.84
CA THR A 334 18.37 -27.04 18.65
C THR A 334 17.56 -26.84 17.36
N GLY A 335 16.33 -26.31 17.43
CA GLY A 335 15.32 -26.49 16.37
C GLY A 335 15.12 -25.39 15.34
N LEU A 336 15.65 -24.17 15.55
CA LEU A 336 15.60 -23.15 14.51
C LEU A 336 16.75 -23.36 13.52
N PRO A 337 16.50 -23.34 12.20
CA PRO A 337 17.57 -23.20 11.22
C PRO A 337 18.45 -22.01 11.58
N THR A 338 19.74 -22.13 11.35
CA THR A 338 20.64 -20.97 11.48
C THR A 338 20.20 -19.98 10.41
N ALA A 339 19.82 -18.76 10.82
CA ALA A 339 19.47 -17.73 9.84
C ALA A 339 20.66 -17.51 8.90
N VAL A 340 20.38 -17.20 7.64
CA VAL A 340 21.33 -16.43 6.85
C VAL A 340 21.20 -14.99 7.32
N MET A 341 21.96 -14.64 8.36
CA MET A 341 22.02 -13.26 8.83
C MET A 341 22.65 -12.37 7.75
N PRO A 342 22.34 -11.05 7.70
CA PRO A 342 23.13 -10.12 6.90
C PRO A 342 24.61 -10.32 7.21
N GLU A 343 25.50 -10.33 6.20
CA GLU A 343 26.94 -10.65 6.38
C GLU A 343 27.63 -9.80 7.48
N SER A 344 27.06 -8.63 7.78
CA SER A 344 27.52 -7.73 8.83
C SER A 344 27.26 -8.28 10.25
N ILE A 345 26.19 -9.04 10.47
CA ILE A 345 25.77 -9.56 11.77
C ILE A 345 26.45 -10.89 12.05
N ARG A 346 27.23 -10.98 13.14
CA ARG A 346 28.00 -12.19 13.45
C ARG A 346 28.23 -12.40 14.94
N MET A 347 28.23 -13.67 15.35
CA MET A 347 28.67 -14.05 16.69
C MET A 347 30.21 -14.12 16.75
N HIS A 348 30.81 -13.42 17.69
CA HIS A 348 32.24 -13.54 17.98
C HIS A 348 32.52 -13.24 19.46
N GLY A 349 33.14 -14.21 20.15
CA GLY A 349 33.50 -14.07 21.57
C GLY A 349 32.30 -14.01 22.54
N GLY A 350 31.18 -14.68 22.23
CA GLY A 350 29.95 -14.64 23.03
C GLY A 350 29.14 -13.35 22.88
N LEU A 351 29.49 -12.50 21.91
CA LEU A 351 28.79 -11.27 21.59
C LEU A 351 28.25 -11.32 20.16
N LEU A 352 27.10 -10.70 19.96
CA LEU A 352 26.50 -10.48 18.64
C LEU A 352 26.96 -9.11 18.13
N HIS A 353 27.74 -9.10 17.06
CA HIS A 353 28.28 -7.88 16.46
C HIS A 353 27.32 -7.35 15.40
N ASN A 354 27.06 -6.05 15.45
CA ASN A 354 26.14 -5.31 14.58
C ASN A 354 26.80 -4.02 14.05
N PRO A 355 27.81 -4.15 13.18
CA PRO A 355 28.66 -3.02 12.78
C PRO A 355 27.92 -1.98 11.93
N GLN A 356 26.75 -2.32 11.39
CA GLN A 356 25.90 -1.40 10.62
C GLN A 356 24.79 -0.77 11.48
N GLN A 357 24.77 -1.03 12.79
CA GLN A 357 23.76 -0.52 13.73
C GLN A 357 22.33 -0.77 13.26
N LEU A 358 22.10 -1.94 12.64
CA LEU A 358 20.77 -2.38 12.24
C LEU A 358 19.92 -2.55 13.50
N HIS A 359 18.61 -2.31 13.40
CA HIS A 359 17.74 -2.62 14.53
C HIS A 359 17.64 -4.13 14.70
N LEU A 360 18.07 -4.62 15.86
CA LEU A 360 18.02 -6.03 16.22
C LEU A 360 16.97 -6.24 17.30
N THR A 361 16.14 -7.28 17.13
CA THR A 361 15.27 -7.78 18.21
C THR A 361 15.69 -9.22 18.54
N LEU A 362 15.93 -9.51 19.82
CA LEU A 362 16.20 -10.87 20.30
C LEU A 362 15.00 -11.36 21.10
N TYR A 363 14.54 -12.56 20.76
CA TYR A 363 13.55 -13.31 21.52
C TYR A 363 14.22 -14.50 22.19
N ASP A 364 13.94 -14.71 23.47
CA ASP A 364 14.31 -15.96 24.12
C ASP A 364 13.46 -17.14 23.60
N MET A 365 13.80 -18.35 24.05
CA MET A 365 13.08 -19.56 23.64
C MET A 365 11.67 -19.67 24.23
N GLN A 366 11.28 -18.76 25.13
CA GLN A 366 9.91 -18.62 25.59
C GLN A 366 9.11 -17.67 24.68
N GLY A 367 9.73 -17.13 23.61
CA GLY A 367 9.12 -16.17 22.70
C GLY A 367 9.07 -14.76 23.26
N ARG A 368 9.74 -14.46 24.38
CA ARG A 368 9.74 -13.13 25.00
C ARG A 368 10.83 -12.29 24.39
N GLN A 369 10.51 -11.04 24.05
CA GLN A 369 11.53 -10.06 23.67
C GLN A 369 12.48 -9.79 24.85
N VAL A 370 13.76 -10.10 24.69
CA VAL A 370 14.82 -9.86 25.70
C VAL A 370 15.76 -8.72 25.33
N TYR A 371 15.74 -8.28 24.07
CA TYR A 371 16.50 -7.13 23.60
C TYR A 371 15.84 -6.53 22.35
N SER A 372 15.90 -5.21 22.23
CA SER A 372 15.54 -4.46 21.03
C SER A 372 16.39 -3.19 20.99
N GLY A 373 17.14 -2.97 19.91
CA GLY A 373 18.04 -1.83 19.79
C GLY A 373 19.05 -1.93 18.65
N THR A 374 19.86 -0.88 18.47
CA THR A 374 20.84 -0.73 17.38
C THR A 374 22.30 -0.81 17.87
N ASP A 375 22.53 -1.34 19.07
CA ASP A 375 23.85 -1.43 19.67
C ASP A 375 24.83 -2.16 18.73
N ALA A 376 26.05 -1.63 18.62
CA ALA A 376 27.10 -2.20 17.76
C ALA A 376 27.55 -3.60 18.22
N THR A 377 27.33 -3.92 19.50
CA THR A 377 27.54 -5.23 20.10
C THR A 377 26.46 -5.51 21.12
N VAL A 378 25.78 -6.64 20.99
CA VAL A 378 24.76 -7.12 21.92
C VAL A 378 25.34 -8.29 22.73
N SER A 379 24.93 -8.42 23.99
CA SER A 379 25.23 -9.56 24.85
C SER A 379 23.93 -10.08 25.45
N GLN A 380 23.84 -11.39 25.63
CA GLN A 380 22.74 -12.04 26.36
C GLN A 380 23.30 -13.13 27.28
N PRO A 381 22.54 -13.58 28.29
CA PRO A 381 22.85 -14.81 29.00
C PRO A 381 23.11 -15.97 28.03
N ALA A 382 23.94 -16.93 28.44
CA ALA A 382 24.24 -18.10 27.60
C ALA A 382 22.94 -18.83 27.23
N GLY A 383 22.70 -18.99 25.93
CA GLY A 383 21.39 -19.43 25.47
C GLY A 383 21.18 -19.31 23.98
N VAL A 384 20.02 -19.80 23.54
CA VAL A 384 19.58 -19.73 22.15
C VAL A 384 18.52 -18.65 22.04
N TYR A 385 18.61 -17.84 21.00
CA TYR A 385 17.70 -16.74 20.76
C TYR A 385 17.27 -16.72 19.30
N VAL A 386 16.07 -16.20 19.07
CA VAL A 386 15.62 -15.80 17.73
C VAL A 386 16.06 -14.35 17.55
N LEU A 387 17.02 -14.12 16.66
CA LEU A 387 17.36 -12.78 16.22
C LEU A 387 16.49 -12.41 15.02
N ARG A 388 15.85 -11.25 15.09
CA ARG A 388 15.25 -10.54 13.97
C ARG A 388 16.09 -9.32 13.64
N CYS A 389 16.38 -9.13 12.36
CA CYS A 389 17.18 -8.02 11.86
C CYS A 389 16.83 -7.74 10.40
N ALA A 390 16.34 -6.54 10.08
CA ALA A 390 16.19 -6.04 8.70
C ALA A 390 15.59 -7.08 7.71
N GLY A 391 14.42 -7.65 8.03
CA GLY A 391 13.73 -8.63 7.19
C GLY A 391 14.23 -10.08 7.30
N ALA A 392 15.40 -10.32 7.91
CA ALA A 392 15.91 -11.65 8.19
C ALA A 392 15.56 -12.08 9.62
N SER A 393 15.33 -13.38 9.79
CA SER A 393 15.15 -13.98 11.10
C SER A 393 15.91 -15.28 11.25
N GLY A 394 16.44 -15.53 12.45
CA GLY A 394 16.78 -16.89 12.84
C GLY A 394 17.73 -16.98 14.01
N LYS A 395 18.35 -18.15 14.14
CA LYS A 395 18.98 -18.56 15.39
C LYS A 395 20.33 -17.89 15.65
N VAL A 396 20.50 -17.34 16.85
CA VAL A 396 21.82 -16.99 17.41
C VAL A 396 22.03 -17.69 18.75
N VAL A 397 23.28 -18.00 19.06
CA VAL A 397 23.68 -18.65 20.31
C VAL A 397 24.73 -17.79 20.99
N PHE A 398 24.39 -17.27 22.16
CA PHE A 398 25.28 -16.45 23.01
C PHE A 398 26.10 -17.31 23.96
#